data_AF-A0A1I0N4A4-F1
#
_entry.id   AF-A0A1I0N4A4-F1
#
_cell.length_a   1.000
_cell.length_b   1.000
_cell.length_c   1.000
_cell.angle_alpha   90.00
_cell.angle_beta   90.00
_cell.angle_gamma   90.00
#
_symmetry.space_group_name_H-M   'P 1'
#
loop_
_entity.id
_entity.type
_entity.pdbx_description
1 polymer ?
#
loop_
_entity_poly.entity_id
_entity_poly.type
_entity_poly.pdbx_seq_one_letter_code
_entity_poly.pdbx_strand_id
1 'polypeptide(L)'
;MEHFFDTWKKNTSLSSADIKTMNDTVRNIYQVFQEFYTPLKTEGIGSYEWGQSFHYAGAKYLLLQDNINFGVVDVLNKDTLIQVNLGRLAKRLNITTDSAIRAYKADARFILKRFHFEWPTPPIYTTITKFRPQVSFSTPKTVTLTEQYAALLRAFLRNNHTKPGAKNIAATQEERDKRYAFLENYFKVWNGNWELYSPPYVTSITFDKNLENAVVNYHVVSSGGYAYLKKINGNWTLIEAERTWVH
;
A
#
# COMPACT_ATOMS: atom_id res chain seq x y z
N MET A 1 7.98 -5.07 26.39
CA MET A 1 7.56 -4.94 24.96
C MET A 1 8.10 -3.70 24.28
N GLU A 2 8.12 -2.52 24.90
CA GLU A 2 8.63 -1.30 24.24
C GLU A 2 10.09 -1.46 23.79
N HIS A 3 10.96 -2.03 24.63
CA HIS A 3 12.34 -2.39 24.26
C HIS A 3 12.44 -3.34 23.05
N PHE A 4 11.48 -4.27 22.90
CA PHE A 4 11.44 -5.18 21.75
C PHE A 4 11.17 -4.40 20.46
N PHE A 5 10.21 -3.47 20.47
CA PHE A 5 9.92 -2.63 19.31
C PHE A 5 11.01 -1.59 19.04
N ASP A 6 11.69 -1.06 20.06
CA ASP A 6 12.81 -0.15 19.85
C ASP A 6 13.99 -0.87 19.19
N THR A 7 14.28 -2.10 19.63
CA THR A 7 15.26 -2.99 18.97
C THR A 7 14.84 -3.30 17.54
N TRP A 8 13.57 -3.62 17.32
CA TRP A 8 13.01 -3.86 15.99
C TRP A 8 13.19 -2.66 15.08
N LYS A 9 12.80 -1.46 15.53
CA LYS A 9 13.00 -0.22 14.79
C LYS A 9 14.47 -0.03 14.42
N LYS A 10 15.39 -0.15 15.39
CA LYS A 10 16.83 -0.04 15.13
C LYS A 10 17.32 -1.01 14.04
N ASN A 11 16.86 -2.25 14.07
CA ASN A 11 17.26 -3.30 13.12
C ASN A 11 16.66 -3.12 11.71
N THR A 12 15.63 -2.28 11.58
CA THR A 12 14.87 -2.13 10.33
C THR A 12 14.87 -0.72 9.76
N SER A 13 15.56 0.22 10.42
CA SER A 13 15.79 1.57 9.91
C SER A 13 16.73 1.57 8.70
N LEU A 14 16.57 2.59 7.86
CA LEU A 14 17.46 2.95 6.78
C LEU A 14 17.78 4.44 6.94
N SER A 15 19.03 4.86 6.76
CA SER A 15 19.36 6.28 6.92
C SER A 15 18.97 7.07 5.67
N SER A 16 18.62 8.35 5.83
CA SER A 16 18.40 9.24 4.67
C SER A 16 19.67 9.40 3.80
N ALA A 17 20.86 9.18 4.37
CA ALA A 17 22.12 9.22 3.64
C ALA A 17 22.24 8.01 2.69
N ASP A 18 21.87 6.81 3.16
CA ASP A 18 21.85 5.61 2.32
C ASP A 18 20.87 5.75 1.15
N ILE A 19 19.73 6.43 1.35
CA ILE A 19 18.77 6.67 0.27
C ILE A 19 19.34 7.61 -0.78
N LYS A 20 20.10 8.64 -0.38
CA LYS A 20 20.70 9.58 -1.33
C LYS A 20 21.70 8.91 -2.28
N THR A 21 22.32 7.81 -1.88
CA THR A 21 23.27 7.06 -2.73
C THR A 21 22.59 6.01 -3.62
N MET A 22 21.30 5.73 -3.41
CA MET A 22 20.51 4.83 -4.27
C MET A 22 20.25 5.46 -5.64
N ASN A 23 19.99 4.64 -6.66
CA ASN A 23 19.60 5.13 -7.98
C ASN A 23 18.26 5.87 -7.96
N ASP A 24 18.02 6.66 -9.00
CA ASP A 24 16.87 7.56 -9.10
C ASP A 24 15.53 6.82 -8.96
N THR A 25 15.36 5.67 -9.60
CA THR A 25 14.15 4.87 -9.51
C THR A 25 13.85 4.44 -8.07
N VAL A 26 14.85 3.92 -7.36
CA VAL A 26 14.71 3.49 -5.97
C VAL A 26 14.38 4.68 -5.07
N ARG A 27 15.04 5.84 -5.26
CA ARG A 27 14.69 7.05 -4.49
C ARG A 27 13.24 7.49 -4.71
N ASN A 28 12.77 7.43 -5.95
CA ASN A 28 11.38 7.77 -6.27
C ASN A 28 10.38 6.77 -5.66
N ILE A 29 10.72 5.48 -5.58
CA ILE A 29 9.91 4.48 -4.86
C ILE A 29 9.73 4.87 -3.39
N TYR A 30 10.81 5.22 -2.70
CA TYR A 30 10.74 5.68 -1.31
C TYR A 30 9.88 6.94 -1.16
N GLN A 31 10.04 7.91 -2.04
CA GLN A 31 9.30 9.17 -1.99
C GLN A 31 7.81 8.98 -2.28
N VAL A 32 7.46 8.20 -3.32
CA VAL A 32 6.06 7.88 -3.64
C VAL A 32 5.41 7.09 -2.51
N PHE A 33 6.10 6.10 -1.95
CA PHE A 33 5.58 5.36 -0.81
C PHE A 33 5.33 6.28 0.39
N GLN A 34 6.26 7.19 0.68
CA GLN A 34 6.12 8.13 1.79
C GLN A 34 4.95 9.09 1.62
N GLU A 35 4.75 9.60 0.41
CA GLU A 35 3.63 10.50 0.07
C GLU A 35 2.28 9.75 0.12
N PHE A 36 2.24 8.52 -0.40
CA PHE A 36 1.02 7.72 -0.42
C PHE A 36 0.63 7.18 0.97
N TYR A 37 1.59 6.62 1.71
CA TYR A 37 1.33 5.89 2.96
C TYR A 37 1.00 6.87 4.09
N THR A 38 -0.27 7.26 4.13
CA THR A 38 -0.84 8.20 5.10
C THR A 38 -1.98 7.52 5.88
N PRO A 39 -1.70 6.43 6.63
CA PRO A 39 -2.73 5.59 7.26
C PRO A 39 -3.60 6.31 8.29
N LEU A 40 -3.20 7.51 8.73
CA LEU A 40 -3.96 8.37 9.65
C LEU A 40 -4.86 9.39 8.93
N LYS A 41 -4.68 9.57 7.61
CA LYS A 41 -5.48 10.46 6.75
C LYS A 41 -6.09 9.61 5.65
N THR A 42 -7.24 9.00 5.94
CA THR A 42 -7.88 8.06 5.00
C THR A 42 -8.95 8.72 4.13
N GLU A 43 -9.06 10.06 4.24
CA GLU A 43 -9.82 10.90 3.33
C GLU A 43 -9.21 10.77 1.93
N GLY A 44 -9.93 10.12 1.00
CA GLY A 44 -9.51 9.94 -0.39
C GLY A 44 -9.14 8.51 -0.81
N ILE A 45 -8.81 7.61 0.12
CA ILE A 45 -8.46 6.19 -0.19
C ILE A 45 -9.69 5.26 -0.07
N GLY A 46 -10.86 5.85 0.17
CA GLY A 46 -12.14 5.17 0.40
C GLY A 46 -12.49 5.09 1.89
N SER A 47 -13.78 5.26 2.21
CA SER A 47 -14.28 5.03 3.57
C SER A 47 -14.27 3.53 3.87
N TYR A 48 -13.55 3.13 4.93
CA TYR A 48 -13.71 1.80 5.48
C TYR A 48 -15.16 1.60 5.92
N GLU A 49 -15.66 0.37 5.83
CA GLU A 49 -16.99 -0.01 6.31
C GLU A 49 -17.18 0.25 7.82
N TRP A 50 -16.12 0.63 8.54
CA TRP A 50 -16.09 0.79 10.00
C TRP A 50 -15.70 2.19 10.52
N GLY A 51 -15.58 3.21 9.64
CA GLY A 51 -15.35 4.61 10.03
C GLY A 51 -13.88 4.99 10.30
N GLN A 52 -13.47 6.16 9.80
CA GLN A 52 -12.06 6.52 9.57
C GLN A 52 -11.20 6.81 10.81
N SER A 53 -11.79 7.16 11.96
CA SER A 53 -11.07 7.62 13.15
C SER A 53 -10.69 6.52 14.14
N PHE A 54 -11.28 5.33 14.04
CA PHE A 54 -11.15 4.29 15.08
C PHE A 54 -10.04 3.27 14.81
N HIS A 55 -9.55 3.16 13.57
CA HIS A 55 -8.73 2.04 13.14
C HIS A 55 -7.40 1.91 13.89
N TYR A 56 -6.69 3.01 14.13
CA TYR A 56 -5.41 3.00 14.86
C TYR A 56 -5.49 3.65 16.25
N ALA A 57 -6.71 3.91 16.74
CA ALA A 57 -6.89 4.46 18.09
C ALA A 57 -6.26 3.54 19.14
N GLY A 58 -5.37 4.11 19.96
CA GLY A 58 -4.61 3.39 20.99
C GLY A 58 -3.43 2.56 20.48
N ALA A 59 -3.20 2.45 19.17
CA ALA A 59 -2.04 1.75 18.63
C ALA A 59 -0.76 2.55 18.90
N LYS A 60 0.26 1.89 19.42
CA LYS A 60 1.60 2.46 19.66
C LYS A 60 2.51 2.33 18.44
N TYR A 61 2.27 1.31 17.61
CA TYR A 61 3.09 0.96 16.46
C TYR A 61 2.26 0.64 15.20
N LEU A 62 2.83 0.98 14.05
CA LEU A 62 2.42 0.53 12.72
C LEU A 62 3.47 -0.44 12.16
N LEU A 63 3.01 -1.53 11.56
CA LEU A 63 3.84 -2.57 10.98
C LEU A 63 3.85 -2.41 9.45
N LEU A 64 4.99 -2.03 8.87
CA LEU A 64 5.10 -1.73 7.44
C LEU A 64 5.62 -2.93 6.64
N GLN A 65 5.31 -2.99 5.35
CA GLN A 65 5.84 -4.03 4.46
C GLN A 65 7.36 -3.96 4.27
N ASP A 66 8.01 -5.11 4.13
CA ASP A 66 9.47 -5.24 3.91
C ASP A 66 9.85 -5.48 2.45
N ASN A 67 8.88 -5.43 1.55
CA ASN A 67 9.08 -5.62 0.13
C ASN A 67 8.13 -4.72 -0.66
N ILE A 68 8.51 -4.37 -1.88
CA ILE A 68 7.64 -3.61 -2.77
C ILE A 68 7.94 -3.96 -4.22
N ASN A 69 6.89 -4.15 -5.01
CA ASN A 69 7.02 -4.36 -6.44
C ASN A 69 6.99 -3.02 -7.17
N PHE A 70 7.78 -2.88 -8.23
CA PHE A 70 7.69 -1.73 -9.11
C PHE A 70 7.88 -2.09 -10.57
N GLY A 71 7.37 -1.26 -11.47
CA GLY A 71 7.57 -1.41 -12.89
C GLY A 71 7.56 -0.06 -13.60
N VAL A 72 7.95 -0.05 -14.87
CA VAL A 72 8.01 1.15 -15.70
C VAL A 72 7.24 0.91 -16.99
N VAL A 73 6.45 1.90 -17.39
CA VAL A 73 5.72 1.93 -18.67
C VAL A 73 6.09 3.19 -19.44
N ASP A 74 5.71 3.25 -20.72
CA ASP A 74 6.01 4.39 -21.57
C ASP A 74 5.33 5.69 -21.10
N VAL A 75 4.04 5.61 -20.75
CA VAL A 75 3.22 6.77 -20.41
C VAL A 75 2.26 6.43 -19.26
N LEU A 76 2.31 7.24 -18.19
CA LEU A 76 1.31 7.26 -17.11
C LEU A 76 0.61 8.61 -16.96
N ASN A 77 0.88 9.58 -17.84
CA ASN A 77 0.16 10.84 -17.80
C ASN A 77 -1.34 10.60 -18.00
N LYS A 78 -2.15 11.03 -17.02
CA LYS A 78 -3.59 10.74 -16.98
C LYS A 78 -4.34 11.31 -18.19
N ASP A 79 -4.03 12.55 -18.59
CA ASP A 79 -4.72 13.19 -19.73
C ASP A 79 -4.45 12.43 -21.03
N THR A 80 -3.21 12.01 -21.25
CA THR A 80 -2.84 11.17 -22.38
C THR A 80 -3.57 9.83 -22.34
N LEU A 81 -3.66 9.19 -21.18
CA LEU A 81 -4.36 7.92 -21.02
C LEU A 81 -5.87 8.03 -21.24
N ILE A 82 -6.49 9.13 -20.82
CA ILE A 82 -7.90 9.42 -21.12
C ILE A 82 -8.10 9.48 -22.63
N GLN A 83 -7.25 10.21 -23.37
CA GLN A 83 -7.36 10.31 -24.83
C GLN A 83 -7.22 8.94 -25.51
N VAL A 84 -6.25 8.13 -25.09
CA VAL A 84 -6.05 6.77 -25.63
C VAL A 84 -7.27 5.88 -25.35
N ASN A 85 -7.80 5.92 -24.13
CA ASN A 85 -8.98 5.14 -23.75
C ASN A 85 -10.24 5.60 -24.48
N LEU A 86 -10.43 6.90 -24.69
CA LEU A 86 -11.54 7.44 -25.49
C LEU A 86 -11.44 7.00 -26.95
N GLY A 87 -10.24 6.94 -27.54
CA GLY A 87 -10.04 6.37 -28.88
C GLY A 87 -10.41 4.89 -28.96
N ARG A 88 -10.04 4.09 -27.94
CA ARG A 88 -10.43 2.67 -27.84
C ARG A 88 -11.94 2.51 -27.67
N LEU A 89 -12.55 3.35 -26.83
CA LEU A 89 -13.99 3.37 -26.61
C LEU A 89 -14.74 3.72 -27.90
N ALA A 90 -14.28 4.73 -28.63
CA ALA A 90 -14.85 5.14 -29.90
C ALA A 90 -14.86 3.99 -30.91
N LYS A 91 -13.74 3.26 -31.02
CA LYS A 91 -13.64 2.05 -31.84
C LYS A 91 -14.63 0.96 -31.38
N ARG A 92 -14.74 0.71 -30.07
CA ARG A 92 -15.66 -0.30 -29.52
C ARG A 92 -17.13 0.02 -29.78
N LEU A 93 -17.49 1.31 -29.71
CA LEU A 93 -18.87 1.78 -29.92
C LEU A 93 -19.18 2.13 -31.37
N ASN A 94 -18.22 1.99 -32.29
CA ASN A 94 -18.33 2.40 -33.70
C ASN A 94 -18.75 3.88 -33.87
N ILE A 95 -18.14 4.77 -33.09
CA ILE A 95 -18.32 6.23 -33.17
C ILE A 95 -16.96 6.91 -33.45
N THR A 96 -16.98 8.21 -33.75
CA THR A 96 -15.75 8.98 -33.89
C THR A 96 -15.10 9.29 -32.54
N THR A 97 -13.77 9.40 -32.48
CA THR A 97 -13.04 9.82 -31.27
C THR A 97 -13.54 11.18 -30.76
N ASP A 98 -13.84 12.13 -31.65
CA ASP A 98 -14.41 13.42 -31.27
C ASP A 98 -15.77 13.30 -30.57
N SER A 99 -16.60 12.33 -30.99
CA SER A 99 -17.88 12.07 -30.33
C SER A 99 -17.67 11.51 -28.91
N ALA A 100 -16.71 10.60 -28.74
CA ALA A 100 -16.33 10.10 -27.42
C ALA A 100 -15.75 11.22 -26.53
N ILE A 101 -14.91 12.10 -27.08
CA ILE A 101 -14.37 13.26 -26.37
C ILE A 101 -15.48 14.24 -25.98
N ARG A 102 -16.44 14.54 -26.87
CA ARG A 102 -17.59 15.39 -26.53
C ARG A 102 -18.43 14.80 -25.40
N ALA A 103 -18.70 13.49 -25.44
CA ALA A 103 -19.43 12.81 -24.37
C ALA A 103 -18.66 12.87 -23.04
N TYR A 104 -17.34 12.67 -23.06
CA TYR A 104 -16.49 12.82 -21.89
C TYR A 104 -16.47 14.25 -21.33
N LYS A 105 -16.40 15.27 -22.19
CA LYS A 105 -16.46 16.67 -21.76
C LYS A 105 -17.83 17.05 -21.18
N ALA A 106 -18.91 16.43 -21.66
CA ALA A 106 -20.25 16.65 -21.15
C ALA A 106 -20.47 15.99 -19.78
N ASP A 107 -19.99 14.75 -19.57
CA ASP A 107 -20.08 14.06 -18.29
C ASP A 107 -18.92 13.06 -18.09
N ALA A 108 -17.78 13.59 -17.65
CA ALA A 108 -16.57 12.79 -17.41
C ALA A 108 -16.80 11.70 -16.36
N ARG A 109 -17.57 12.00 -15.31
CA ARG A 109 -17.84 11.06 -14.21
C ARG A 109 -18.63 9.85 -14.72
N PHE A 110 -19.67 10.08 -15.52
CA PHE A 110 -20.44 8.99 -16.11
C PHE A 110 -19.58 8.11 -17.02
N ILE A 111 -18.78 8.72 -17.90
CA ILE A 111 -17.94 7.99 -18.85
C ILE A 111 -16.87 7.17 -18.11
N LEU A 112 -16.17 7.75 -17.14
CA LEU A 112 -15.14 7.07 -16.35
C LEU A 112 -15.73 5.89 -15.56
N LYS A 113 -16.88 6.10 -14.91
CA LYS A 113 -17.54 5.06 -14.11
C LYS A 113 -18.09 3.93 -14.98
N ARG A 114 -18.65 4.23 -16.15
CA ARG A 114 -19.29 3.22 -17.01
C ARG A 114 -18.28 2.36 -17.76
N PHE A 115 -17.13 2.92 -18.11
CA PHE A 115 -16.20 2.27 -19.04
C PHE A 115 -14.87 1.84 -18.42
N HIS A 116 -14.66 2.08 -17.12
CA HIS A 116 -13.51 1.65 -16.31
C HIS A 116 -12.17 1.82 -17.02
N PHE A 117 -11.54 2.98 -16.84
CA PHE A 117 -10.22 3.21 -17.42
C PHE A 117 -9.15 2.41 -16.69
N GLU A 118 -8.42 1.60 -17.44
CA GLU A 118 -7.33 0.80 -16.92
C GLU A 118 -6.03 1.58 -17.01
N TRP A 119 -5.29 1.59 -15.90
CA TRP A 119 -3.90 2.04 -15.91
C TRP A 119 -3.03 1.04 -16.67
N PRO A 120 -2.05 1.51 -17.47
CA PRO A 120 -1.10 0.62 -18.10
C PRO A 120 -0.39 -0.24 -17.06
N THR A 121 -0.34 -1.54 -17.31
CA THR A 121 0.39 -2.49 -16.46
C THR A 121 1.76 -2.74 -17.10
N PRO A 122 2.86 -2.66 -16.32
CA PRO A 122 4.17 -2.99 -16.84
C PRO A 122 4.25 -4.49 -17.18
N PRO A 123 4.99 -4.87 -18.24
CA PRO A 123 5.11 -6.28 -18.64
C PRO A 123 5.82 -7.12 -17.58
N ILE A 124 6.69 -6.50 -16.78
CA ILE A 124 7.47 -7.14 -15.71
C ILE A 124 7.50 -6.20 -14.51
N TYR A 125 7.24 -6.77 -13.33
CA TYR A 125 7.52 -6.12 -12.06
C TYR A 125 8.87 -6.59 -11.51
N THR A 126 9.63 -5.65 -10.96
CA THR A 126 10.84 -5.92 -10.17
C THR A 126 10.50 -5.77 -8.69
N THR A 127 10.97 -6.69 -7.85
CA THR A 127 10.76 -6.64 -6.40
C THR A 127 11.98 -6.08 -5.69
N ILE A 128 11.80 -5.01 -4.91
CA ILE A 128 12.79 -4.60 -3.90
C ILE A 128 12.53 -5.40 -2.64
N THR A 129 13.46 -6.31 -2.32
CA THR A 129 13.44 -7.04 -1.05
C THR A 129 14.13 -6.23 0.04
N LYS A 130 13.76 -6.47 1.31
CA LYS A 130 14.28 -5.71 2.46
C LYS A 130 14.06 -4.20 2.31
N PHE A 131 12.94 -3.81 1.71
CA PHE A 131 12.46 -2.44 1.66
C PHE A 131 12.26 -1.92 3.09
N ARG A 132 12.72 -0.70 3.37
CA ARG A 132 12.70 -0.11 4.72
C ARG A 132 12.03 1.25 4.68
N PRO A 133 10.69 1.31 4.59
CA PRO A 133 9.99 2.54 4.29
C PRO A 133 10.33 3.66 5.28
N GLN A 134 10.51 4.87 4.77
CA GLN A 134 10.85 6.06 5.56
C GLN A 134 9.61 6.90 5.85
N VAL A 135 8.69 6.32 6.62
CA VAL A 135 7.50 7.03 7.09
C VAL A 135 7.60 7.25 8.60
N SER A 136 7.26 8.46 9.04
CA SER A 136 7.33 8.86 10.43
C SER A 136 6.11 9.68 10.81
N PHE A 137 5.51 9.34 11.95
CA PHE A 137 4.39 10.04 12.55
C PHE A 137 4.75 10.39 14.00
N SER A 138 4.06 11.37 14.60
CA SER A 138 4.24 11.67 16.03
C SER A 138 3.80 10.48 16.90
N THR A 139 2.68 9.86 16.57
CA THR A 139 2.18 8.57 17.08
C THR A 139 1.14 8.06 16.07
N PRO A 140 1.08 6.75 15.75
CA PRO A 140 1.95 5.66 16.22
C PRO A 140 3.37 5.70 15.63
N LYS A 141 4.33 5.04 16.30
CA LYS A 141 5.67 4.79 15.74
C LYS A 141 5.59 3.77 14.61
N THR A 142 6.58 3.72 13.73
CA THR A 142 6.63 2.76 12.60
C THR A 142 7.77 1.76 12.78
N VAL A 143 7.54 0.51 12.40
CA VAL A 143 8.56 -0.54 12.27
C VAL A 143 8.30 -1.37 11.01
N THR A 144 9.36 -1.92 10.39
CA THR A 144 9.21 -2.73 9.18
C THR A 144 9.06 -4.20 9.52
N LEU A 145 7.96 -4.82 9.12
CA LEU A 145 7.69 -6.23 9.29
C LEU A 145 8.48 -7.08 8.30
N THR A 146 9.71 -7.42 8.70
CA THR A 146 10.52 -8.40 7.99
C THR A 146 9.96 -9.81 8.18
N GLU A 147 10.29 -10.72 7.27
CA GLU A 147 9.89 -12.13 7.41
C GLU A 147 10.32 -12.76 8.76
N GLN A 148 11.47 -12.36 9.31
CA GLN A 148 11.91 -12.84 10.63
C GLN A 148 10.94 -12.42 11.75
N TYR A 149 10.51 -11.15 11.77
CA TYR A 149 9.56 -10.67 12.76
C TYR A 149 8.14 -11.20 12.50
N ALA A 150 7.75 -11.36 11.23
CA ALA A 150 6.48 -11.99 10.87
C ALA A 150 6.43 -13.44 11.37
N ALA A 151 7.50 -14.22 11.17
CA ALA A 151 7.61 -15.58 11.68
C ALA A 151 7.56 -15.63 13.21
N LEU A 152 8.23 -14.70 13.89
CA LEU A 152 8.19 -14.59 15.36
C LEU A 152 6.76 -14.30 15.86
N LEU A 153 6.06 -13.33 15.27
CA LEU A 153 4.68 -13.00 15.63
C LEU A 153 3.72 -14.16 15.34
N ARG A 154 3.85 -14.81 14.18
CA ARG A 154 3.06 -16.01 13.85
C ARG A 154 3.33 -17.14 14.83
N ALA A 155 4.59 -17.38 15.22
CA ALA A 155 4.95 -18.39 16.21
C ALA A 155 4.36 -18.08 17.59
N PHE A 156 4.41 -16.81 18.00
CA PHE A 156 3.75 -16.33 19.21
C PHE A 156 2.24 -16.57 19.17
N LEU A 157 1.57 -16.25 18.06
CA LEU A 157 0.12 -16.46 17.90
C LEU A 157 -0.29 -17.94 17.83
N ARG A 158 0.56 -18.81 17.26
CA ARG A 158 0.24 -20.24 17.02
C ARG A 158 0.67 -21.20 18.14
N ASN A 159 1.52 -20.76 19.06
CA ASN A 159 2.09 -21.60 20.13
C ASN A 159 3.13 -22.63 19.64
N ASN A 160 4.06 -22.23 18.77
CA ASN A 160 5.17 -23.11 18.37
C ASN A 160 6.31 -23.16 19.43
N HIS A 161 5.98 -23.23 20.72
CA HIS A 161 6.96 -23.53 21.75
C HIS A 161 7.20 -25.04 21.81
N THR A 162 8.01 -25.55 20.89
CA THR A 162 8.53 -26.92 21.01
C THR A 162 9.55 -26.96 22.15
N LYS A 163 9.18 -27.51 23.30
CA LYS A 163 10.18 -28.20 24.12
C LYS A 163 10.61 -29.44 23.34
N PRO A 164 11.90 -29.78 23.25
CA PRO A 164 12.34 -31.05 22.66
C PRO A 164 11.58 -32.21 23.35
N GLY A 165 10.83 -33.00 22.57
CA GLY A 165 10.05 -34.14 23.07
C GLY A 165 8.57 -33.88 23.42
N ALA A 166 8.07 -32.65 23.35
CA ALA A 166 6.64 -32.37 23.56
C ALA A 166 5.85 -32.50 22.25
N LYS A 167 4.67 -33.16 22.29
CA LYS A 167 3.72 -33.13 21.16
C LYS A 167 3.29 -31.67 20.92
N ASN A 168 3.26 -31.25 19.65
CA ASN A 168 2.73 -29.94 19.26
C ASN A 168 1.23 -29.88 19.60
N ILE A 169 0.88 -29.33 20.75
CA ILE A 169 -0.51 -29.01 21.09
C ILE A 169 -0.73 -27.58 20.62
N ALA A 170 -1.51 -27.42 19.54
CA ALA A 170 -1.94 -26.11 19.09
C ALA A 170 -2.60 -25.35 20.26
N ALA A 171 -2.35 -24.06 20.39
CA ALA A 171 -3.02 -23.25 21.43
C ALA A 171 -4.55 -23.41 21.32
N THR A 172 -5.23 -23.37 22.45
CA THR A 172 -6.70 -23.26 22.48
C THR A 172 -7.14 -21.93 21.86
N GLN A 173 -8.41 -21.82 21.44
CA GLN A 173 -8.95 -20.55 20.95
C GLN A 173 -8.82 -19.44 22.00
N GLU A 174 -9.13 -19.74 23.26
CA GLU A 174 -9.03 -18.80 24.37
C GLU A 174 -7.60 -18.25 24.57
N GLU A 175 -6.57 -19.11 24.47
CA GLU A 175 -5.18 -18.66 24.56
C GLU A 175 -4.78 -17.78 23.38
N ARG A 176 -5.28 -18.08 22.17
CA ARG A 176 -5.06 -17.22 21.00
C ARG A 176 -5.70 -15.86 21.22
N ASP A 177 -6.94 -15.82 21.71
CA ASP A 177 -7.67 -14.58 21.96
C ASP A 177 -6.94 -13.71 23.00
N LYS A 178 -6.40 -14.30 24.07
CA LYS A 178 -5.55 -13.60 25.04
C LYS A 178 -4.29 -13.02 24.41
N ARG A 179 -3.65 -13.75 23.48
CA ARG A 179 -2.45 -13.29 22.77
C ARG A 179 -2.76 -12.17 21.77
N TYR A 180 -3.89 -12.26 21.08
CA TYR A 180 -4.39 -11.18 20.22
C TYR A 180 -4.64 -9.93 21.07
N ALA A 181 -5.42 -10.04 22.14
CA ALA A 181 -5.70 -8.93 23.05
C ALA A 181 -4.42 -8.32 23.65
N PHE A 182 -3.40 -9.16 23.94
CA PHE A 182 -2.10 -8.67 24.37
C PHE A 182 -1.41 -7.81 23.30
N LEU A 183 -1.35 -8.28 22.05
CA LEU A 183 -0.72 -7.54 20.94
C LEU A 183 -1.48 -6.27 20.56
N GLU A 184 -2.80 -6.26 20.68
CA GLU A 184 -3.65 -5.10 20.37
C GLU A 184 -3.36 -3.86 21.24
N ASN A 185 -2.70 -4.03 22.38
CA ASN A 185 -2.16 -2.91 23.19
C ASN A 185 -0.99 -2.18 22.51
N TYR A 186 -0.42 -2.74 21.45
CA TYR A 186 0.77 -2.22 20.77
C TYR A 186 0.52 -1.89 19.31
N PHE A 187 -0.13 -2.77 18.56
CA PHE A 187 -0.50 -2.55 17.15
C PHE A 187 -1.78 -3.29 16.83
N LYS A 188 -2.48 -2.88 15.78
CA LYS A 188 -3.77 -3.47 15.41
C LYS A 188 -3.57 -4.77 14.66
N VAL A 189 -4.34 -5.78 15.04
CA VAL A 189 -4.32 -7.10 14.40
C VAL A 189 -5.62 -7.26 13.62
N TRP A 190 -5.52 -7.50 12.31
CA TRP A 190 -6.69 -7.47 11.43
C TRP A 190 -7.35 -8.85 11.33
N ASN A 191 -8.45 -9.00 12.06
CA ASN A 191 -9.56 -9.95 11.89
C ASN A 191 -9.20 -11.34 11.32
N GLY A 192 -8.52 -12.18 12.11
CA GLY A 192 -8.33 -13.62 11.82
C GLY A 192 -7.48 -13.97 10.59
N ASN A 193 -7.05 -12.98 9.81
CA ASN A 193 -6.17 -13.17 8.66
C ASN A 193 -4.70 -13.04 9.09
N TRP A 194 -3.84 -13.72 8.34
CA TRP A 194 -2.38 -13.76 8.53
C TRP A 194 -1.66 -12.43 8.18
N GLU A 195 -2.43 -11.35 8.01
CA GLU A 195 -1.94 -10.03 7.62
C GLU A 195 -1.56 -9.24 8.87
N LEU A 196 -0.25 -9.22 9.12
CA LEU A 196 0.33 -8.53 10.26
C LEU A 196 0.72 -7.08 9.96
N TYR A 197 0.69 -6.65 8.70
CA TYR A 197 0.99 -5.28 8.34
C TYR A 197 -0.18 -4.36 8.66
N SER A 198 0.13 -3.08 8.84
CA SER A 198 -0.83 -1.99 9.03
C SER A 198 -1.21 -1.42 7.66
N PRO A 199 -2.47 -1.56 7.22
CA PRO A 199 -2.94 -1.01 5.94
C PRO A 199 -2.74 0.51 5.80
N PRO A 200 -2.59 1.03 4.57
CA PRO A 200 -2.67 0.30 3.29
C PRO A 200 -1.41 -0.51 2.98
N TYR A 201 -1.56 -1.67 2.35
CA TYR A 201 -0.42 -2.40 1.78
C TYR A 201 -0.26 -2.02 0.31
N VAL A 202 0.94 -1.58 -0.06
CA VAL A 202 1.27 -1.24 -1.45
C VAL A 202 1.67 -2.51 -2.19
N THR A 203 0.84 -2.95 -3.12
CA THR A 203 1.11 -4.15 -3.92
C THR A 203 2.12 -3.88 -5.02
N SER A 204 2.03 -2.71 -5.66
CA SER A 204 3.02 -2.26 -6.63
C SER A 204 3.03 -0.74 -6.85
N ILE A 205 4.15 -0.23 -7.36
CA ILE A 205 4.27 1.14 -7.88
C ILE A 205 4.69 1.08 -9.35
N THR A 206 3.89 1.65 -10.24
CA THR A 206 4.26 1.80 -11.65
C THR A 206 4.67 3.24 -11.91
N PHE A 207 5.78 3.45 -12.62
CA PHE A 207 6.24 4.76 -13.07
C PHE A 207 6.14 4.89 -14.59
N ASP A 208 6.06 6.13 -15.07
CA ASP A 208 6.45 6.41 -16.44
C ASP A 208 7.98 6.49 -16.59
N LYS A 209 8.48 6.38 -17.82
CA LYS A 209 9.93 6.41 -18.12
C LYS A 209 10.66 7.64 -17.57
N ASN A 210 9.95 8.76 -17.42
CA ASN A 210 10.53 10.03 -16.98
C ASN A 210 10.46 10.21 -15.45
N LEU A 211 9.83 9.29 -14.71
CA LEU A 211 9.60 9.40 -13.27
C LEU A 211 8.87 10.70 -12.88
N GLU A 212 7.89 11.09 -13.70
CA GLU A 212 7.04 12.27 -13.50
C GLU A 212 5.63 11.88 -13.03
N ASN A 213 5.21 10.65 -13.32
CA ASN A 213 3.92 10.10 -12.96
C ASN A 213 4.08 8.73 -12.31
N ALA A 214 3.28 8.45 -11.29
CA ALA A 214 3.27 7.16 -10.62
C ALA A 214 1.85 6.70 -10.34
N VAL A 215 1.62 5.39 -10.45
CA VAL A 215 0.38 4.74 -10.00
C VAL A 215 0.75 3.71 -8.94
N VAL A 216 0.19 3.87 -7.76
CA VAL A 216 0.34 2.97 -6.63
C VAL A 216 -0.89 2.07 -6.58
N ASN A 217 -0.71 0.77 -6.77
CA ASN A 217 -1.76 -0.19 -6.47
C ASN A 217 -1.65 -0.59 -5.01
N TYR A 218 -2.79 -0.63 -4.32
CA TYR A 218 -2.83 -0.92 -2.91
C TYR A 218 -4.05 -1.75 -2.55
N HIS A 219 -3.99 -2.37 -1.38
CA HIS A 219 -5.15 -2.94 -0.73
C HIS A 219 -5.22 -2.51 0.74
N VAL A 220 -6.44 -2.48 1.24
CA VAL A 220 -6.77 -2.26 2.64
C VAL A 220 -7.78 -3.31 3.08
N VAL A 221 -7.31 -4.24 3.91
CA VAL A 221 -8.13 -5.34 4.46
C VAL A 221 -8.82 -6.08 3.30
N SER A 222 -10.15 -6.05 3.21
CA SER A 222 -10.95 -6.70 2.16
C SER A 222 -11.22 -5.81 0.94
N SER A 223 -10.52 -4.69 0.78
CA SER A 223 -10.74 -3.76 -0.33
C SER A 223 -9.44 -3.27 -0.93
N GLY A 224 -9.50 -2.58 -2.07
CA GLY A 224 -8.31 -1.96 -2.64
C GLY A 224 -8.59 -1.12 -3.87
N GLY A 225 -7.51 -0.65 -4.48
CA GLY A 225 -7.60 0.19 -5.66
C GLY A 225 -6.26 0.80 -6.04
N TYR A 226 -6.31 2.01 -6.55
CA TYR A 226 -5.14 2.71 -7.06
C TYR A 226 -5.06 4.14 -6.53
N ALA A 227 -3.84 4.67 -6.47
CA ALA A 227 -3.56 6.08 -6.24
C ALA A 227 -2.64 6.59 -7.33
N TYR A 228 -3.00 7.72 -7.93
CA TYR A 228 -2.20 8.38 -8.95
C TYR A 228 -1.50 9.59 -8.36
N LEU A 229 -0.18 9.64 -8.55
CA LEU A 229 0.70 10.69 -8.07
C LEU A 229 1.42 11.33 -9.25
N LYS A 230 1.70 12.62 -9.09
CA LYS A 230 2.48 13.40 -10.05
C LYS A 230 3.61 14.10 -9.33
N LYS A 231 4.77 14.20 -9.99
CA LYS A 231 5.86 15.04 -9.52
C LYS A 231 5.56 16.51 -9.88
N ILE A 232 5.49 17.37 -8.87
CA ILE A 232 5.24 18.80 -8.99
C ILE A 232 6.36 19.52 -8.25
N ASN A 233 7.12 20.35 -8.97
CA ASN A 233 8.28 21.07 -8.42
C ASN A 233 9.29 20.14 -7.71
N GLY A 234 9.52 18.96 -8.28
CA GLY A 234 10.46 17.96 -7.74
C GLY A 234 9.90 17.09 -6.61
N ASN A 235 8.70 17.36 -6.10
CA ASN A 235 8.06 16.57 -5.04
C ASN A 235 6.91 15.74 -5.58
N TRP A 236 6.76 14.51 -5.09
CA TRP A 236 5.57 13.71 -5.40
C TRP A 236 4.37 14.28 -4.67
N THR A 237 3.24 14.34 -5.35
CA THR A 237 1.97 14.80 -4.80
C THR A 237 0.89 13.82 -5.18
N LEU A 238 0.11 13.38 -4.20
CA LEU A 238 -1.09 12.58 -4.44
C LEU A 238 -2.14 13.43 -5.17
N ILE A 239 -2.51 13.03 -6.39
CA ILE A 239 -3.50 13.73 -7.22
C ILE A 239 -4.87 13.13 -7.03
N GLU A 240 -4.96 11.81 -7.00
CA GLU A 240 -6.19 11.08 -6.73
C GLU A 240 -5.91 9.70 -6.15
N ALA A 241 -6.91 9.19 -5.44
CA ALA A 241 -6.99 7.78 -5.10
C ALA A 241 -8.44 7.32 -5.28
N GLU A 242 -8.60 6.08 -5.75
CA GLU A 242 -9.90 5.45 -5.94
C GLU A 242 -9.86 4.03 -5.40
N ARG A 243 -10.93 3.66 -4.70
CA ARG A 243 -11.20 2.28 -4.29
C ARG A 243 -11.99 1.60 -5.40
N THR A 244 -11.41 0.61 -6.05
CA THR A 244 -12.00 -0.03 -7.25
C THR A 244 -12.64 -1.38 -6.96
N TRP A 245 -12.39 -1.99 -5.79
CA TRP A 245 -12.99 -3.26 -5.41
C TRP A 245 -13.15 -3.43 -3.89
N VAL A 246 -14.10 -4.28 -3.51
CA VAL A 246 -14.38 -4.75 -2.14
C VAL A 246 -14.73 -6.24 -2.25
N HIS A 247 -14.19 -7.07 -1.37
CA HIS A 247 -14.49 -8.49 -1.21
C HIS A 247 -15.54 -8.72 -0.14
#